data_AF-A0A950DGS1-F1
#
_entry.id   AF-A0A950DGS1-F1
#
_cell.length_a   1.000
_cell.length_b   1.000
_cell.length_c   1.000
_cell.angle_alpha   90.00
_cell.angle_beta   90.00
_cell.angle_gamma   90.00
#
_symmetry.space_group_name_H-M   'P 1'
#
loop_
_entity.id
_entity.type
_entity.pdbx_description
1 polymer ?
#
loop_
_entity_poly.entity_id
_entity_poly.type
_entity_poly.pdbx_seq_one_letter_code
_entity_poly.pdbx_strand_id
1 'polypeptide(L)'
;MRSPSAAADELERAVVECGLKGALISGTIDGKFLDAPEFAPVLARAERLDVPLYIHPGVPPEGVRAAYYDGLPDGASFMLAIAGWGWHAEVAVHILRLPCRAH
;
A
#
# COMPACT_ATOMS: atom_id res chain seq x y z
N MET A 1 -8.87 2.07 1.90
CA MET A 1 -8.91 2.86 3.15
C MET A 1 -9.61 4.20 2.85
N ARG A 2 -10.95 4.25 2.90
CA ARG A 2 -11.72 5.42 2.40
C ARG A 2 -11.84 6.57 3.42
N SER A 3 -11.54 6.31 4.69
CA SER A 3 -11.45 7.31 5.75
C SER A 3 -10.17 7.06 6.55
N PRO A 4 -9.10 7.84 6.32
CA PRO A 4 -7.83 7.65 7.01
C PRO A 4 -7.94 7.79 8.53
N SER A 5 -8.76 8.74 9.01
CA SER A 5 -9.00 8.91 10.45
C SER A 5 -9.68 7.69 11.07
N ALA A 6 -10.74 7.18 10.42
CA ALA A 6 -11.41 5.98 10.92
C ALA A 6 -10.51 4.73 10.84
N ALA A 7 -9.63 4.66 9.84
CA ALA A 7 -8.66 3.57 9.73
C ALA A 7 -7.59 3.63 10.83
N ALA A 8 -7.17 4.83 11.25
CA ALA A 8 -6.31 4.99 12.41
C ALA A 8 -7.01 4.52 13.70
N ASP A 9 -8.28 4.91 13.90
CA ASP A 9 -9.04 4.47 15.08
C ASP A 9 -9.26 2.95 15.09
N GLU A 10 -9.50 2.35 13.92
CA GLU A 10 -9.61 0.89 13.81
C GLU A 10 -8.26 0.17 14.05
N LEU A 11 -7.14 0.76 13.63
CA LEU A 11 -5.81 0.22 13.95
C LEU A 11 -5.60 0.18 15.46
N GLU A 12 -5.96 1.25 16.17
CA GLU A 12 -5.88 1.27 17.64
C GLU A 12 -6.77 0.22 18.28
N ARG A 13 -8.04 0.14 17.88
CA ARG A 13 -8.97 -0.86 18.39
C ARG A 13 -8.44 -2.27 18.16
N ALA A 14 -7.94 -2.57 16.96
CA ALA A 14 -7.41 -3.87 16.62
C ALA A 14 -6.15 -4.25 17.42
N VAL A 15 -5.27 -3.29 17.71
CA VAL A 15 -4.05 -3.53 18.49
C VAL A 15 -4.37 -3.63 19.98
N VAL A 16 -5.11 -2.68 20.53
CA VAL A 16 -5.37 -2.54 21.98
C VAL A 16 -6.42 -3.55 22.46
N GLU A 17 -7.53 -3.69 21.73
CA GLU A 17 -8.65 -4.53 22.17
C GLU A 17 -8.56 -5.95 21.63
N CYS A 18 -8.05 -6.13 20.41
CA CYS A 18 -7.97 -7.46 19.78
C CYS A 18 -6.57 -8.10 19.84
N GLY A 19 -5.57 -7.39 20.35
CA GLY A 19 -4.21 -7.93 20.54
C GLY A 19 -3.41 -8.14 19.25
N LEU A 20 -3.85 -7.57 18.12
CA LEU A 20 -3.09 -7.60 16.87
C LEU A 20 -1.77 -6.81 17.02
N LYS A 21 -0.82 -7.08 16.12
CA LYS A 21 0.54 -6.54 16.19
C LYS A 21 0.88 -5.61 15.02
N GLY A 22 -0.13 -4.97 14.45
CA GLY A 22 0.03 -4.09 13.30
C GLY A 22 -1.12 -4.25 12.30
N ALA A 23 -0.90 -3.74 11.09
CA ALA A 23 -1.85 -3.85 10.00
C ALA A 23 -1.18 -4.20 8.67
N LEU A 24 -1.98 -4.75 7.76
CA LEU A 24 -1.61 -4.99 6.37
C LEU A 24 -2.35 -3.99 5.48
N ILE A 25 -1.63 -3.34 4.58
CA ILE A 25 -2.16 -2.40 3.59
C ILE A 25 -1.79 -2.92 2.20
N SER A 26 -2.79 -3.09 1.32
CA SER A 26 -2.57 -3.63 -0.03
C SER A 26 -2.46 -2.53 -1.07
N GLY A 27 -1.27 -2.38 -1.66
CA GLY A 27 -1.01 -1.49 -2.78
C GLY A 27 -1.36 -0.02 -2.52
N THR A 28 -1.74 0.69 -3.59
CA THR A 28 -2.24 2.06 -3.51
C THR A 28 -3.69 2.09 -3.00
N ILE A 29 -4.05 3.17 -2.31
CA ILE A 29 -5.41 3.44 -1.87
C ILE A 29 -6.00 4.49 -2.82
N ASP A 30 -6.99 4.10 -3.64
CA ASP A 30 -7.64 4.99 -4.62
C ASP A 30 -6.62 5.73 -5.51
N GLY A 31 -5.59 5.00 -5.96
CA GLY A 31 -4.51 5.52 -6.80
C GLY A 31 -3.44 6.33 -6.07
N LYS A 32 -3.53 6.46 -4.74
CA LYS A 32 -2.56 7.20 -3.92
C LYS A 32 -1.68 6.25 -3.12
N PHE A 33 -0.42 6.62 -2.98
CA PHE A 33 0.53 5.99 -2.09
C PHE A 33 0.40 6.54 -0.65
N LEU A 34 0.92 5.81 0.33
CA LEU A 34 0.88 6.15 1.76
C LEU A 34 1.69 7.40 2.12
N ASP A 35 2.54 7.92 1.22
CA ASP A 35 3.18 9.22 1.40
C ASP A 35 2.22 10.41 1.19
N ALA A 36 1.01 10.19 0.68
CA ALA A 36 0.02 11.26 0.56
C ALA A 36 -0.37 11.82 1.96
N PRO A 37 -0.51 13.15 2.12
CA PRO A 37 -0.75 13.79 3.43
C PRO A 37 -1.99 13.27 4.18
N GLU A 38 -3.03 12.86 3.44
CA GLU A 38 -4.26 12.32 4.02
C GLU A 38 -4.06 11.03 4.83
N PHE A 39 -2.98 10.28 4.58
CA PHE A 39 -2.67 9.04 5.32
C PHE A 39 -1.80 9.27 6.56
N ALA A 40 -1.40 10.51 6.83
CA ALA A 40 -0.63 10.86 8.03
C ALA A 40 -1.26 10.36 9.35
N PRO A 41 -2.60 10.38 9.56
CA PRO A 41 -3.20 9.84 10.79
C PRO A 41 -2.91 8.35 11.03
N VAL A 42 -2.86 7.54 9.96
CA VAL A 42 -2.60 6.09 10.09
C VAL A 42 -1.13 5.83 10.42
N LEU A 43 -0.22 6.55 9.76
CA LEU A 43 1.22 6.45 10.03
C LEU A 43 1.53 6.88 11.47
N ALA A 44 0.98 8.02 11.91
CA ALA A 44 1.16 8.51 13.27
C ALA A 44 0.54 7.55 14.31
N ARG A 45 -0.57 6.89 13.98
CA ARG A 45 -1.18 5.90 14.89
C ARG A 45 -0.35 4.63 15.00
N ALA A 46 0.19 4.13 13.90
CA ALA A 46 1.10 2.98 13.91
C ALA A 46 2.36 3.26 14.73
N GLU A 47 2.96 4.45 14.55
CA GLU A 47 4.10 4.93 15.33
C GLU A 47 3.76 5.02 16.82
N ARG A 48 2.65 5.67 17.19
CA ARG A 48 2.22 5.81 18.59
C ARG A 48 1.98 4.47 19.28
N LEU A 49 1.45 3.49 18.54
CA LEU A 49 1.17 2.14 19.06
C LEU A 49 2.41 1.23 19.04
N ASP A 50 3.53 1.69 18.48
CA ASP A 50 4.75 0.91 18.26
C ASP A 50 4.49 -0.43 17.54
N VAL A 51 3.75 -0.35 16.42
CA VAL A 51 3.42 -1.51 15.59
C VAL A 51 3.78 -1.32 14.12
N PRO A 52 4.24 -2.37 13.42
CA PRO A 52 4.56 -2.29 12.00
C PRO A 52 3.31 -2.16 11.12
N LEU A 53 3.52 -1.55 9.95
CA LEU A 53 2.62 -1.64 8.81
C LEU A 53 3.27 -2.53 7.74
N TYR A 54 2.62 -3.63 7.39
CA TYR A 54 3.01 -4.47 6.26
C TYR A 54 2.36 -3.92 4.99
N ILE A 55 3.16 -3.53 4.00
CA ILE A 55 2.65 -3.08 2.71
C ILE A 55 2.69 -4.27 1.75
N HIS A 56 1.53 -4.88 1.53
CA HIS A 56 1.37 -5.93 0.54
C HIS A 56 1.35 -5.30 -0.87
N PRO A 57 1.98 -5.93 -1.88
CA PRO A 57 1.91 -5.44 -3.25
C PRO A 57 0.47 -5.35 -3.78
N GLY A 58 0.25 -4.41 -4.69
CA GLY A 58 -1.02 -4.22 -5.39
C GLY A 58 -0.81 -4.22 -6.89
N VAL A 59 -1.89 -4.43 -7.64
CA VAL A 59 -1.84 -4.37 -9.10
C VAL A 59 -1.39 -2.96 -9.53
N PRO A 60 -0.38 -2.83 -10.41
CA PRO A 60 0.04 -1.52 -10.91
C PRO A 60 -1.11 -0.75 -11.59
N PRO A 61 -1.05 0.60 -11.60
CA PRO A 61 -2.04 1.42 -12.30
C PRO A 61 -2.19 1.03 -13.78
N GLU A 62 -3.37 1.23 -14.34
CA GLU A 62 -3.69 0.82 -15.73
C GLU A 62 -2.69 1.37 -16.74
N GLY A 63 -2.28 2.64 -16.63
CA GLY A 63 -1.30 3.24 -17.53
C GLY A 63 0.07 2.56 -17.49
N VAL A 64 0.52 2.12 -16.31
CA VAL A 64 1.78 1.36 -16.15
C VAL A 64 1.62 -0.03 -16.74
N ARG A 65 0.49 -0.69 -16.47
CA ARG A 65 0.21 -2.02 -17.00
C ARG A 65 0.14 -2.03 -18.53
N ALA A 66 -0.60 -1.08 -19.09
CA ALA A 66 -0.73 -0.91 -20.54
C ALA A 66 0.61 -0.62 -21.22
N ALA A 67 1.45 0.21 -20.60
CA ALA A 67 2.74 0.58 -21.16
C ALA A 67 3.77 -0.56 -21.09
N TYR A 68 3.81 -1.32 -19.98
CA TYR A 68 4.93 -2.22 -19.69
C TYR A 68 4.61 -3.71 -19.85
N TYR A 69 3.34 -4.12 -19.68
CA TYR A 69 3.00 -5.53 -19.51
C TYR A 69 1.95 -6.05 -20.49
N ASP A 70 1.21 -5.18 -21.19
CA ASP A 70 0.22 -5.61 -22.18
C ASP A 70 0.87 -6.11 -23.49
N GLY A 71 0.15 -6.94 -24.25
CA GLY A 71 0.59 -7.46 -25.55
C GLY A 71 1.36 -8.78 -25.51
N LEU A 72 1.48 -9.42 -24.33
CA LEU A 72 2.12 -10.73 -24.17
C LEU A 72 1.11 -11.88 -24.33
N PRO A 73 1.53 -13.01 -24.93
CA PRO A 73 0.66 -14.16 -25.19
C PRO A 73 0.22 -14.87 -23.89
N ASP A 74 -0.80 -15.73 -24.02
CA ASP A 74 -1.16 -16.77 -23.04
C ASP A 74 -1.33 -16.32 -21.58
N GLY A 75 -1.86 -15.11 -21.37
CA GLY A 75 -2.08 -14.56 -20.03
C GLY A 75 -0.80 -14.13 -19.31
N ALA A 76 0.37 -14.22 -19.97
CA ALA A 76 1.65 -13.75 -19.43
C ALA A 76 1.60 -12.26 -19.08
N SER A 77 0.81 -11.46 -19.81
CA SER A 77 0.59 -10.03 -19.53
C SER A 77 0.16 -9.80 -18.07
N PHE A 78 -0.90 -10.48 -17.63
CA PHE A 78 -1.42 -10.32 -16.27
C PHE A 78 -0.44 -10.88 -15.24
N MET A 79 0.07 -12.09 -15.46
CA MET A 79 1.00 -12.72 -14.53
C MET A 79 2.27 -11.90 -14.31
N LEU A 80 2.85 -11.33 -15.37
CA LEU A 80 4.01 -10.45 -15.28
C LEU A 80 3.67 -9.13 -14.59
N ALA A 81 2.50 -8.56 -14.85
CA ALA A 81 2.02 -7.35 -14.18
C ALA A 81 1.81 -7.54 -12.66
N ILE A 82 1.48 -8.76 -12.22
CA ILE A 82 1.31 -9.11 -10.80
C ILE A 82 2.49 -9.96 -10.28
N ALA A 83 2.23 -11.19 -9.84
CA ALA A 83 3.15 -12.12 -9.20
C ALA A 83 4.53 -12.28 -9.84
N GLY A 84 4.61 -12.16 -11.17
CA GLY A 84 5.86 -12.29 -11.91
C GLY A 84 6.83 -11.14 -11.67
N TRP A 85 6.35 -9.89 -11.59
CA TRP A 85 7.21 -8.73 -11.37
C TRP A 85 6.47 -7.44 -10.97
N GLY A 86 5.47 -7.04 -11.74
CA GLY A 86 5.00 -5.65 -11.76
C GLY A 86 4.51 -5.12 -10.41
N TRP A 87 3.79 -5.93 -9.64
CA TRP A 87 3.30 -5.52 -8.31
C TRP A 87 4.43 -5.37 -7.27
N HIS A 88 5.60 -5.99 -7.50
CA HIS A 88 6.78 -5.92 -6.63
C HIS A 88 7.52 -4.62 -6.91
N ALA A 89 7.64 -4.27 -8.20
CA ALA A 89 8.14 -2.96 -8.60
C ALA A 89 7.25 -1.83 -8.06
N GLU A 90 5.91 -2.00 -8.13
CA GLU A 90 4.95 -1.03 -7.61
C GLU A 90 5.10 -0.81 -6.10
N VAL A 91 5.18 -1.88 -5.31
CA VAL A 91 5.37 -1.75 -3.85
C VAL A 91 6.77 -1.23 -3.49
N ALA A 92 7.80 -1.55 -4.28
CA ALA A 92 9.13 -0.98 -4.08
C ALA A 92 9.11 0.55 -4.25
N VAL A 93 8.44 1.06 -5.30
CA VAL A 93 8.24 2.50 -5.49
C VAL A 93 7.44 3.10 -4.32
N HIS A 94 6.37 2.42 -3.88
CA HIS A 94 5.57 2.86 -2.74
C HIS A 94 6.44 3.04 -1.48
N ILE A 95 7.28 2.06 -1.13
CA ILE A 95 8.17 2.11 0.03
C ILE A 95 9.22 3.22 -0.12
N LEU A 96 9.84 3.33 -1.30
CA LEU A 96 10.90 4.33 -1.56
C LEU A 96 10.39 5.77 -1.51
N ARG A 97 9.09 6.00 -1.73
CA ARG A 97 8.47 7.33 -1.62
C ARG A 97 8.21 7.76 -0.19
N LEU A 98 8.00 6.83 0.75
CA LEU A 98 7.62 7.16 2.13
C LEU A 98 8.58 8.14 2.82
N PRO A 99 9.92 7.99 2.73
CA PRO A 99 10.86 8.95 3.34
C PRO A 99 10.86 10.33 2.66
N CYS A 100 10.35 10.43 1.43
CA CYS A 100 10.32 11.68 0.66
C CYS A 100 9.09 12.54 0.96
N ARG A 101 8.25 12.14 1.93
CA ARG A 101 7.06 12.91 2.31
C ARG A 101 7.49 14.31 2.78
N ALA A 102 6.89 15.35 2.19
CA ALA A 102 7.06 16.70 2.68
C ALA A 102 6.53 16.79 4.13
N HIS A 103 7.38 17.27 5.04
CA HIS A 103 7.01 17.56 6.43
C HIS A 103 6.18 18.84 6.54
#